data_AF-A0A0F6MQG1-F1
#
_entry.id   AF-A0A0F6MQG1-F1
#
_cell.length_a   1.000
_cell.length_b   1.000
_cell.length_c   1.000
_cell.angle_alpha   90.00
_cell.angle_beta   90.00
_cell.angle_gamma   90.00
#
_symmetry.space_group_name_H-M   'P 1'
#
loop_
_entity.id
_entity.type
_entity.pdbx_description
1 polymer ?
#
loop_
_entity_poly.entity_id
_entity_poly.type
_entity_poly.pdbx_seq_one_letter_code
_entity_poly.pdbx_strand_id
1 'polypeptide(L)'
;MKEQEYQFQVLDLKITQAISLIKENREIEAKKNFTDSLPAWVDLETAVKLKTNRSIETYRSKLFLQPCCGTNYKLVGGIKSWEKSDVLEWLKITDNNLKPYAERFGVTLPANYEKRSKE
;
A
#
# COMPACT_ATOMS: atom_id res chain seq x y z
N MET A 1 8.09 47.08 16.90
CA MET A 1 6.99 46.27 16.35
C MET A 1 5.73 46.73 17.04
N LYS A 2 4.66 47.08 16.32
CA LYS A 2 3.40 47.49 16.96
C LYS A 2 2.70 46.24 17.50
N GLU A 3 2.10 46.31 18.68
CA GLU A 3 1.34 45.21 19.31
C GLU A 3 0.40 44.51 18.32
N GLN A 4 -0.26 45.28 17.46
CA GLN A 4 -1.14 44.77 16.41
C GLN A 4 -0.43 43.87 15.40
N GLU A 5 0.80 44.20 14.96
CA GLU A 5 1.57 43.36 14.03
C GLU A 5 1.95 42.02 14.68
N TYR A 6 2.30 42.03 15.97
CA TYR A 6 2.60 40.81 16.72
C TYR A 6 1.36 39.92 16.83
N GLN A 7 0.19 40.50 17.15
CA GLN A 7 -1.06 39.76 17.22
C GLN A 7 -1.44 39.16 15.85
N PHE A 8 -1.23 39.88 14.74
CA PHE A 8 -1.44 39.36 13.39
C PHE A 8 -0.50 38.18 13.07
N GLN A 9 0.79 38.28 13.41
CA GLN A 9 1.74 37.19 13.21
C GLN A 9 1.36 35.93 14.01
N VAL A 10 0.95 36.10 15.27
CA VAL A 10 0.48 34.98 16.11
C VAL A 10 -0.77 34.34 15.52
N LEU A 11 -1.70 35.16 15.00
CA LEU A 11 -2.92 34.65 14.36
C LEU A 11 -2.61 33.84 13.10
N ASP A 12 -1.72 34.34 12.25
CA ASP A 12 -1.29 33.67 11.01
C ASP A 12 -0.61 32.32 11.30
N LEU A 13 0.22 32.28 12.35
CA LEU A 13 0.86 31.06 12.82
C LEU A 13 -0.16 30.02 13.31
N LYS A 14 -1.17 30.45 14.07
CA LYS A 14 -2.27 29.58 14.54
C LYS A 14 -3.12 29.06 13.39
N ILE A 15 -3.42 29.90 12.39
CA ILE A 15 -4.16 29.51 11.18
C ILE A 15 -3.36 28.47 10.39
N THR A 16 -2.07 28.69 10.19
CA THR A 16 -1.19 27.75 9.49
C THR A 16 -1.15 26.39 10.19
N GLN A 17 -1.01 26.39 11.52
CA GLN A 17 -1.06 25.17 12.32
C GLN A 17 -2.42 24.46 12.21
N ALA A 18 -3.53 25.20 12.30
CA ALA A 18 -4.87 24.64 12.15
C ALA A 18 -5.09 24.01 10.76
N ILE A 19 -4.62 24.67 9.69
CA ILE A 19 -4.68 24.12 8.32
C ILE A 19 -3.88 22.81 8.23
N SER A 20 -2.68 22.76 8.83
CA SER A 20 -1.85 21.55 8.83
C SER A 20 -2.55 20.39 9.54
N LEU A 21 -3.14 20.63 10.71
CA LEU A 21 -3.88 19.62 11.47
C LEU A 21 -5.12 19.12 10.72
N ILE A 22 -5.85 20.01 10.05
CA ILE A 22 -7.02 19.63 9.24
C ILE A 22 -6.60 18.75 8.05
N LYS A 23 -5.47 19.06 7.40
CA LYS A 23 -4.93 18.24 6.30
C LYS A 23 -4.55 16.84 6.79
N GLU A 24 -3.81 16.75 7.89
CA GLU A 24 -3.39 15.48 8.47
C GLU A 24 -4.60 14.62 8.86
N ASN A 25 -5.60 15.21 9.52
CA ASN A 25 -6.83 14.49 9.89
C ASN A 25 -7.60 13.96 8.66
N ARG A 26 -7.71 14.76 7.60
CA ARG A 26 -8.35 14.30 6.35
C ARG A 26 -7.61 13.15 5.70
N GLU A 27 -6.28 13.18 5.69
CA GLU A 27 -5.48 12.07 5.15
C GLU A 27 -5.64 10.79 5.98
N ILE A 28 -5.73 10.91 7.31
CA ILE A 28 -5.98 9.78 8.21
C ILE A 28 -7.38 9.20 7.96
N GLU A 29 -8.42 10.04 7.85
CA GLU A 29 -9.79 9.61 7.54
C GLU A 29 -9.88 8.93 6.17
N ALA A 30 -9.22 9.48 5.15
CA ALA A 30 -9.18 8.88 3.82
C ALA A 30 -8.52 7.49 3.83
N LYS A 31 -7.41 7.34 4.57
CA LYS A 31 -6.73 6.05 4.75
C LYS A 31 -7.61 5.04 5.48
N LYS A 32 -8.29 5.45 6.56
CA LYS A 32 -9.22 4.60 7.31
C LYS A 32 -10.37 4.11 6.44
N ASN A 33 -11.03 5.03 5.72
CA ASN A 33 -12.14 4.68 4.83
C ASN A 33 -11.71 3.69 3.74
N PHE A 34 -10.52 3.89 3.15
CA PHE A 34 -9.98 2.95 2.18
C PHE A 34 -9.75 1.56 2.79
N THR A 35 -9.07 1.49 3.93
CA THR A 35 -8.84 0.19 4.58
C THR A 35 -10.16 -0.46 4.96
N ASP A 36 -11.10 0.26 5.56
CA ASP A 36 -12.37 -0.31 6.03
C ASP A 36 -13.28 -0.80 4.89
N SER A 37 -13.14 -0.22 3.69
CA SER A 37 -13.87 -0.66 2.50
C SER A 37 -13.46 -2.02 1.95
N LEU A 38 -12.25 -2.50 2.29
CA LEU A 38 -11.76 -3.79 1.80
C LEU A 38 -12.30 -4.97 2.62
N PRO A 39 -12.77 -6.04 1.95
CA PRO A 39 -13.23 -7.25 2.63
C PRO A 39 -12.07 -7.94 3.37
N ALA A 40 -12.39 -8.79 4.34
CA ALA A 40 -11.39 -9.53 5.12
C ALA A 40 -10.51 -10.45 4.24
N TRP A 41 -11.11 -11.00 3.18
CA TRP A 41 -10.45 -11.82 2.17
C TRP A 41 -10.52 -11.12 0.83
N VAL A 42 -9.36 -10.89 0.21
CA VAL A 42 -9.24 -10.18 -1.06
C VAL A 42 -8.73 -11.15 -2.12
N ASP A 43 -9.45 -11.27 -3.24
CA ASP A 43 -9.04 -12.09 -4.38
C ASP A 43 -7.88 -11.46 -5.17
N LEU A 44 -7.27 -12.25 -6.05
CA LEU A 44 -6.14 -11.78 -6.85
C LEU A 44 -6.53 -10.60 -7.75
N GLU A 45 -7.74 -10.62 -8.32
CA GLU A 45 -8.18 -9.61 -9.26
C GLU A 45 -8.32 -8.24 -8.59
N THR A 46 -8.99 -8.20 -7.44
CA THR A 46 -9.11 -6.99 -6.63
C THR A 46 -7.74 -6.53 -6.14
N ALA A 47 -6.91 -7.44 -5.62
CA ALA A 47 -5.57 -7.09 -5.17
C ALA A 47 -4.73 -6.45 -6.29
N VAL A 48 -4.76 -7.02 -7.50
CA VAL A 48 -4.04 -6.47 -8.66
C VAL A 48 -4.56 -5.09 -9.03
N LYS A 49 -5.89 -4.92 -9.13
CA LYS A 49 -6.53 -3.61 -9.42
C LYS A 49 -6.10 -2.52 -8.43
N LEU A 50 -5.90 -2.88 -7.15
CA LEU A 50 -5.44 -1.95 -6.13
C LEU A 50 -3.94 -1.61 -6.26
N LYS A 51 -3.11 -2.54 -6.74
CA LYS A 51 -1.66 -2.32 -6.86
C LYS A 51 -1.30 -1.53 -8.12
N THR A 52 -1.79 -2.00 -9.26
CA THR A 52 -1.45 -1.45 -10.57
C THR A 52 -2.57 -1.71 -11.58
N ASN A 53 -2.63 -0.93 -12.65
CA ASN A 53 -3.47 -1.24 -13.81
C ASN A 53 -2.81 -2.23 -14.79
N ARG A 54 -1.93 -3.13 -14.30
CA ARG A 54 -1.33 -4.17 -15.15
C ARG A 54 -2.27 -5.35 -15.34
N SER A 55 -2.06 -6.10 -16.42
CA SER A 55 -2.84 -7.30 -16.73
C SER A 55 -2.70 -8.36 -15.62
N ILE A 56 -3.85 -8.91 -15.23
CA ILE A 56 -3.96 -9.98 -14.23
C ILE A 56 -3.23 -11.26 -14.65
N GLU A 57 -3.12 -11.53 -15.96
CA GLU A 57 -2.40 -12.67 -16.53
C GLU A 57 -0.92 -12.66 -16.13
N THR A 58 -0.32 -11.47 -15.98
CA THR A 58 1.06 -11.34 -15.48
C THR A 58 1.19 -11.91 -14.08
N TYR A 59 0.23 -11.63 -13.21
CA TYR A 59 0.23 -12.13 -11.84
C TYR A 59 -0.15 -13.61 -11.78
N ARG A 60 -1.09 -14.07 -12.62
CA ARG A 60 -1.45 -15.50 -12.71
C ARG A 60 -0.27 -16.37 -13.16
N SER A 61 0.53 -15.89 -14.11
CA SER A 61 1.71 -16.60 -14.62
C SER A 61 2.94 -16.50 -13.72
N LYS A 62 3.03 -15.47 -12.86
CA LYS A 62 4.20 -15.20 -12.01
C LYS A 62 3.78 -15.13 -10.54
N LEU A 63 3.81 -16.27 -9.87
CA LEU A 63 3.41 -16.40 -8.45
C LEU A 63 4.20 -15.45 -7.54
N PHE A 64 5.49 -15.27 -7.78
CA PHE A 64 6.34 -14.36 -6.99
C PHE A 64 5.89 -12.90 -7.02
N LEU A 65 5.06 -12.49 -7.99
CA LEU A 65 4.47 -11.16 -8.05
C LEU A 65 3.15 -11.06 -7.28
N GLN A 66 2.51 -12.17 -6.91
CA GLN A 66 1.25 -12.18 -6.16
C GLN A 66 1.46 -11.82 -4.67
N PRO A 67 0.39 -11.51 -3.92
CA PRO A 67 0.49 -11.40 -2.46
C PRO A 67 1.13 -12.65 -1.85
N CYS A 68 2.00 -12.45 -0.86
CA CYS A 68 2.80 -13.50 -0.23
C CYS A 68 3.54 -14.40 -1.22
N CYS A 69 3.90 -13.87 -2.39
CA CYS A 69 4.53 -14.62 -3.48
C CYS A 69 3.74 -15.86 -3.93
N GLY A 70 2.40 -15.79 -3.86
CA GLY A 70 1.50 -16.88 -4.24
C GLY A 70 1.27 -17.92 -3.16
N THR A 71 1.76 -17.68 -1.94
CA THR A 71 1.55 -18.52 -0.75
C THR A 71 0.51 -17.89 0.18
N ASN A 72 0.22 -18.53 1.33
CA ASN A 72 -0.70 -18.04 2.37
C ASN A 72 -2.13 -17.66 1.91
N TYR A 73 -2.55 -18.11 0.72
CA TYR A 73 -3.91 -17.95 0.27
C TYR A 73 -4.83 -19.00 0.91
N LYS A 74 -6.12 -18.67 1.00
CA LYS A 74 -7.20 -19.63 1.26
C LYS A 74 -8.16 -19.63 0.09
N LEU A 75 -8.96 -20.69 -0.02
CA LEU A 75 -10.06 -20.75 -0.97
C LEU A 75 -11.32 -20.18 -0.30
N VAL A 76 -11.80 -19.03 -0.79
CA VAL A 76 -13.03 -18.39 -0.33
C VAL A 76 -14.01 -18.39 -1.49
N GLY A 77 -15.12 -19.11 -1.36
CA GLY A 77 -16.07 -19.30 -2.47
C GLY A 77 -15.46 -20.00 -3.69
N GLY A 78 -14.42 -20.83 -3.50
CA GLY A 78 -13.70 -21.51 -4.58
C GLY A 78 -12.63 -20.66 -5.28
N ILE A 79 -12.43 -19.41 -4.85
CA ILE A 79 -11.44 -18.48 -5.42
C ILE A 79 -10.25 -18.35 -4.46
N LYS A 80 -9.04 -18.25 -5.01
CA LYS A 80 -7.83 -17.95 -4.22
C LYS A 80 -7.90 -16.52 -3.71
N SER A 81 -7.87 -16.37 -2.39
CA SER A 81 -7.93 -15.09 -1.70
C SER A 81 -6.91 -15.03 -0.57
N TRP A 82 -6.43 -13.82 -0.28
CA TRP A 82 -5.48 -13.54 0.79
C TRP A 82 -6.13 -12.70 1.87
N GLU A 83 -5.58 -12.74 3.08
CA GLU A 83 -6.03 -11.85 4.13
C GLU A 83 -5.71 -10.40 3.75
N LYS A 84 -6.63 -9.51 4.13
CA LYS A 84 -6.52 -8.08 3.92
C LYS A 84 -5.18 -7.49 4.39
N SER A 85 -4.67 -7.93 5.54
CA SER A 85 -3.37 -7.54 6.09
C SER A 85 -2.23 -7.83 5.13
N ASP A 86 -2.19 -9.05 4.60
CA ASP A 86 -1.16 -9.50 3.67
C ASP A 86 -1.22 -8.74 2.34
N VAL A 87 -2.42 -8.47 1.85
CA VAL A 87 -2.61 -7.66 0.63
C VAL A 87 -2.14 -6.23 0.87
N LEU A 88 -2.51 -5.60 1.98
CA LEU A 88 -2.08 -4.23 2.31
C LEU A 88 -0.56 -4.13 2.48
N GLU A 89 0.09 -5.15 3.02
CA GLU A 89 1.55 -5.23 3.05
C GLU A 89 2.11 -5.32 1.63
N TRP A 90 1.60 -6.26 0.84
CA TRP A 90 2.03 -6.47 -0.54
C TRP A 90 1.84 -5.25 -1.44
N LEU A 91 0.80 -4.44 -1.24
CA LEU A 91 0.57 -3.20 -1.99
C LEU A 91 1.71 -2.19 -1.82
N LYS A 92 2.43 -2.22 -0.69
CA LYS A 92 3.58 -1.35 -0.41
C LYS A 92 4.89 -1.86 -1.01
N ILE A 93 4.90 -3.10 -1.52
CA ILE A 93 6.08 -3.72 -2.12
C ILE A 93 6.27 -3.18 -3.55
N THR A 94 7.39 -2.51 -3.76
CA THR A 94 7.88 -2.01 -5.04
C THR A 94 8.89 -2.99 -5.65
N ASP A 95 9.33 -2.75 -6.88
CA ASP A 95 10.35 -3.60 -7.51
C ASP A 95 11.65 -3.62 -6.67
N ASN A 96 11.98 -2.53 -5.97
CA ASN A 96 13.21 -2.36 -5.17
C ASN A 96 13.23 -3.25 -3.91
N ASN A 97 12.08 -3.54 -3.31
CA ASN A 97 11.97 -4.35 -2.10
C ASN A 97 11.32 -5.73 -2.36
N LEU A 98 11.10 -6.08 -3.64
CA LEU A 98 10.53 -7.36 -4.04
C LEU A 98 11.42 -8.54 -3.64
N LYS A 99 12.75 -8.40 -3.71
CA LYS A 99 13.67 -9.48 -3.32
C LYS A 99 13.62 -9.78 -1.82
N PRO A 100 13.82 -8.79 -0.92
CA PRO A 100 13.64 -9.01 0.52
C PRO A 100 12.26 -9.57 0.88
N TYR A 101 11.22 -9.10 0.18
CA TYR A 101 9.87 -9.61 0.38
C TYR A 101 9.76 -11.09 -0.01
N ALA A 102 10.25 -11.49 -1.19
CA ALA A 102 10.20 -12.87 -1.65
C ALA A 102 11.02 -13.83 -0.78
N GLU A 103 12.17 -13.39 -0.27
CA GLU A 103 13.01 -14.15 0.65
C GLU A 103 12.27 -14.50 1.96
N ARG A 104 11.42 -13.61 2.49
CA ARG A 104 10.59 -13.91 3.68
C ARG A 104 9.62 -15.07 3.48
N PHE A 105 9.21 -15.32 2.25
CA PHE A 105 8.32 -16.42 1.89
C PHE A 105 9.07 -17.61 1.27
N GLY A 106 10.42 -17.59 1.30
CA GLY A 106 11.25 -18.66 0.76
C GLY A 106 11.21 -18.78 -0.77
N VAL A 107 10.84 -17.71 -1.48
CA VAL A 107 10.71 -17.71 -2.94
C VAL A 107 11.91 -17.00 -3.58
N THR A 108 12.61 -17.71 -4.47
CA THR A 108 13.72 -17.14 -5.24
C THR A 108 13.19 -16.41 -6.48
N LEU A 109 13.60 -15.16 -6.66
CA LEU A 109 13.22 -14.37 -7.84
C LEU A 109 14.01 -14.80 -9.09
N PRO A 110 13.42 -14.72 -10.28
CA PRO A 110 14.15 -14.88 -11.52
C PRO A 110 15.23 -13.79 -11.70
N ALA A 111 16.37 -14.14 -12.30
CA ALA A 111 17.56 -13.26 -12.39
C ALA A 111 17.31 -11.89 -13.05
N ASN A 112 16.34 -11.80 -13.97
CA ASN A 112 15.94 -10.53 -14.59
C ASN A 112 15.18 -9.59 -13.65
N TYR A 113 14.51 -10.12 -12.62
CA TYR A 113 13.84 -9.35 -11.57
C TYR A 113 14.78 -9.02 -10.41
N GLU A 114 15.73 -9.91 -10.09
CA GLU A 114 16.75 -9.64 -9.07
C GLU A 114 17.60 -8.40 -9.38
N LYS A 115 17.91 -8.17 -10.66
CA LYS A 115 18.69 -6.98 -11.09
C LYS A 115 17.92 -5.67 -10.87
N ARG A 116 16.59 -5.70 -11.01
CA ARG A 116 15.72 -4.52 -10.84
C ARG A 116 15.49 -4.16 -9.37
N SER A 117 15.60 -5.13 -8.47
CA SER A 117 15.45 -4.91 -7.03
C SER A 117 16.67 -4.24 -6.38
N LYS A 118 17.67 -3.79 -7.15
CA LYS A 118 18.93 -3.20 -6.65
C LYS A 118 19.10 -1.72 -7.00
N GLU A 119 18.22 -1.15 -7.83
CA GLU A 119 18.19 0.28 -8.18
C GLU A 119 17.25 1.04 -7.23
#